data_AF-M1E0E4-F1
#
_entry.id   AF-M1E0E4-F1
#
_cell.length_a   1.000
_cell.length_b   1.000
_cell.length_c   1.000
_cell.angle_alpha   90.00
_cell.angle_beta   90.00
_cell.angle_gamma   90.00
#
_symmetry.space_group_name_H-M   'P 1'
#
loop_
_entity.id
_entity.type
_entity.pdbx_description
1 polymer ?
#
loop_
_entity_poly.entity_id
_entity_poly.type
_entity_poly.pdbx_seq_one_letter_code
_entity_poly.pdbx_strand_id
1 'polypeptide(L)'
;MLPLHKPLFDVVHKIILPRKQKHTEANYLDLTLMELLISQVQINLPKLILCHINRICVDDSTEHGLGYGFWLGDIFEYFQVPIEEWQEQTIKDVLGVVDHVVIPTTSRGADAPMQRLRASLTAKNEEITTLQVSHSTAIDQLQIDYGLEHARLAEENSRLKEELAQTQVALNTERSSNSDCLKHIYEILTKGSPSLSFALPPSV
;
A
#
# COMPACT_ATOMS: atom_id res chain seq x y z
N MET A 1 -16.67 19.13 -12.29
CA MET A 1 -17.14 17.86 -12.88
C MET A 1 -16.05 17.34 -13.79
N LEU A 2 -15.56 16.11 -13.57
CA LEU A 2 -14.58 15.51 -14.47
C LEU A 2 -15.24 15.30 -15.85
N PRO A 3 -14.54 15.58 -16.95
CA PRO A 3 -15.14 15.41 -18.27
C PRO A 3 -15.51 13.95 -18.51
N LEU A 4 -16.77 13.67 -18.81
CA LEU A 4 -17.31 12.32 -19.00
C LEU A 4 -16.55 11.51 -20.09
N HIS A 5 -15.89 12.21 -21.02
CA HIS A 5 -15.10 11.59 -22.07
C HIS A 5 -13.88 10.82 -21.54
N LYS A 6 -13.32 11.22 -20.39
CA LYS A 6 -12.11 10.63 -19.83
C LYS A 6 -12.35 9.22 -19.26
N PRO A 7 -13.37 9.00 -18.39
CA PRO A 7 -13.72 7.65 -17.96
C PRO A 7 -14.25 6.78 -19.11
N LEU A 8 -14.98 7.35 -20.07
CA LEU A 8 -15.45 6.59 -21.23
C LEU A 8 -14.27 6.11 -22.11
N PHE A 9 -13.28 6.98 -22.32
CA PHE A 9 -12.04 6.63 -23.00
C PHE A 9 -11.27 5.55 -22.24
N ASP A 10 -11.13 5.66 -20.91
CA ASP A 10 -10.47 4.66 -20.09
C ASP A 10 -11.17 3.30 -20.15
N VAL A 11 -12.52 3.27 -20.10
CA VAL A 11 -13.30 2.03 -20.23
C VAL A 11 -13.10 1.39 -21.60
N VAL A 12 -13.23 2.15 -22.68
CA VAL A 12 -13.04 1.62 -24.04
C VAL A 12 -11.61 1.14 -24.24
N HIS A 13 -10.62 1.93 -23.80
CA HIS A 13 -9.20 1.65 -24.03
C HIS A 13 -8.65 0.52 -23.16
N LYS A 14 -9.04 0.46 -21.88
CA LYS A 14 -8.47 -0.49 -20.90
C LYS A 14 -9.30 -1.76 -20.73
N ILE A 15 -10.62 -1.68 -20.89
CA ILE A 15 -11.54 -2.78 -20.58
C ILE A 15 -12.00 -3.47 -21.86
N ILE A 16 -12.37 -2.69 -22.89
CA ILE A 16 -12.89 -3.27 -24.13
C ILE A 16 -11.76 -3.62 -25.11
N LEU A 17 -10.66 -2.86 -25.07
CA LEU A 17 -9.53 -3.00 -26.00
C LEU A 17 -8.17 -3.33 -25.32
N PRO A 18 -8.05 -4.23 -24.33
CA PRO A 18 -6.74 -4.63 -23.84
C PRO A 18 -6.01 -5.42 -24.94
N ARG A 19 -4.87 -4.90 -25.36
CA ARG A 19 -4.06 -5.46 -26.45
C ARG A 19 -2.69 -5.88 -25.96
N LYS A 20 -2.29 -7.09 -26.32
CA LYS A 20 -0.95 -7.61 -26.04
C LYS A 20 0.15 -7.02 -26.93
N GLN A 21 -0.16 -6.56 -28.15
CA GLN A 21 0.85 -6.05 -29.09
C GLN A 21 0.31 -4.85 -29.91
N LYS A 22 1.12 -3.78 -29.94
CA LYS A 22 1.01 -2.53 -30.73
C LYS A 22 -0.15 -1.59 -30.37
N HIS A 23 0.18 -0.57 -29.60
CA HIS A 23 -0.72 0.50 -29.12
C HIS A 23 -1.14 1.54 -30.19
N THR A 24 -0.81 1.35 -31.46
CA THR A 24 -0.89 2.40 -32.49
C THR A 24 -1.73 2.08 -33.74
N GLU A 25 -2.35 0.90 -33.85
CA GLU A 25 -3.14 0.53 -35.04
C GLU A 25 -4.55 0.07 -34.62
N ALA A 26 -5.62 0.54 -35.27
CA ALA A 26 -6.99 0.06 -35.01
C ALA A 26 -7.28 -1.22 -35.82
N ASN A 27 -7.75 -2.31 -35.20
CA ASN A 27 -8.24 -3.48 -35.93
C ASN A 27 -9.68 -3.22 -36.42
N TYR A 28 -10.12 -3.97 -37.43
CA TYR A 28 -11.47 -3.91 -38.01
C TYR A 28 -12.59 -4.01 -36.97
N LEU A 29 -12.44 -4.86 -35.94
CA LEU A 29 -13.41 -4.98 -34.85
C LEU A 29 -13.49 -3.70 -34.01
N ASP A 30 -12.38 -3.01 -33.81
CA ASP A 30 -12.32 -1.78 -33.03
C ASP A 30 -12.97 -0.63 -33.80
N LEU A 31 -12.72 -0.56 -35.11
CA LEU A 31 -13.39 0.39 -36.00
C LEU A 31 -14.90 0.13 -36.05
N THR A 32 -15.31 -1.14 -36.11
CA THR A 32 -16.73 -1.52 -36.10
C THR A 32 -17.39 -1.14 -34.78
N LEU A 33 -16.73 -1.40 -33.64
CA LEU A 33 -17.26 -1.03 -32.33
C LEU A 33 -17.37 0.49 -32.16
N MET A 34 -16.35 1.24 -32.61
CA MET A 34 -16.37 2.70 -32.56
C MET A 34 -17.49 3.26 -33.43
N GLU A 35 -17.71 2.71 -34.63
CA GLU A 35 -18.82 3.11 -35.50
C GLU A 35 -20.19 2.83 -34.86
N LEU A 36 -20.36 1.69 -34.20
CA LEU A 36 -21.60 1.35 -33.48
C LEU A 36 -21.85 2.28 -32.29
N LEU A 37 -20.79 2.67 -31.57
CA LEU A 37 -20.87 3.63 -30.47
C LEU A 37 -21.21 5.04 -30.96
N ILE A 38 -20.57 5.50 -32.05
CA ILE A 38 -20.84 6.80 -32.69
C ILE A 38 -22.27 6.84 -33.23
N SER A 39 -22.72 5.75 -33.83
CA SER A 39 -24.06 5.60 -34.38
C SER A 39 -25.15 5.37 -33.32
N GLN A 40 -24.80 5.36 -32.03
CA GLN A 40 -25.70 5.10 -30.89
C GLN A 40 -26.52 3.81 -31.04
N VAL A 41 -25.95 2.83 -31.73
CA VAL A 41 -26.58 1.52 -31.87
C VAL A 41 -26.48 0.81 -30.52
N GLN A 42 -27.57 0.18 -30.09
CA GLN A 42 -27.55 -0.61 -28.86
C GLN A 42 -26.54 -1.76 -29.00
N ILE A 43 -25.47 -1.69 -28.23
CA ILE A 43 -24.49 -2.76 -28.12
C ILE A 43 -24.87 -3.59 -26.89
N ASN A 44 -24.91 -4.91 -27.07
CA ASN A 44 -25.01 -5.83 -25.94
C ASN A 44 -23.66 -5.89 -25.23
N LEU A 45 -23.39 -4.86 -24.43
CA LEU A 45 -22.15 -4.66 -23.70
C LEU A 45 -21.82 -5.85 -22.78
N PRO A 46 -22.78 -6.46 -22.06
CA PRO A 46 -22.51 -7.68 -21.29
C PRO A 46 -21.96 -8.83 -22.13
N LYS A 47 -22.56 -9.08 -23.29
CA LYS A 47 -22.10 -10.15 -24.20
C LYS A 47 -20.71 -9.84 -24.75
N LEU A 48 -20.42 -8.58 -25.07
CA LEU A 48 -19.10 -8.15 -25.54
C LEU A 48 -18.02 -8.38 -24.47
N ILE A 49 -18.30 -8.00 -23.22
CA ILE A 49 -17.42 -8.22 -22.07
C ILE A 49 -17.18 -9.73 -21.86
N LEU A 50 -18.22 -10.55 -21.89
CA LEU A 50 -18.09 -12.01 -21.73
C LEU A 50 -17.27 -12.67 -22.85
N CYS A 51 -17.49 -12.30 -24.11
CA CYS A 51 -16.67 -12.78 -25.22
C CYS A 51 -15.20 -12.37 -25.06
N HIS A 52 -14.95 -11.20 -24.49
CA HIS A 52 -13.61 -10.70 -24.25
C HIS A 52 -12.89 -11.44 -23.12
N ILE A 53 -13.58 -11.66 -22.00
CA ILE A 53 -13.10 -12.47 -20.87
C ILE A 53 -12.75 -13.88 -21.36
N ASN A 54 -13.65 -14.51 -22.13
CA ASN A 54 -13.40 -15.85 -22.67
C ASN A 54 -12.14 -15.90 -23.55
N ARG A 55 -11.91 -14.88 -24.38
CA ARG A 55 -10.70 -14.79 -25.23
C ARG A 55 -9.42 -14.64 -24.41
N ILE A 56 -9.46 -13.87 -23.32
CA ILE A 56 -8.29 -13.70 -22.43
C ILE A 56 -8.03 -15.00 -21.64
N CYS A 57 -9.08 -15.64 -21.13
CA CYS A 57 -8.95 -16.84 -20.29
C CYS A 57 -8.56 -18.11 -21.04
N VAL A 58 -8.95 -18.24 -22.32
CA VAL A 58 -8.68 -19.47 -23.10
C VAL A 58 -7.30 -19.45 -23.76
N ASP A 59 -6.79 -18.27 -24.14
CA ASP A 59 -5.54 -18.14 -24.91
C ASP A 59 -4.30 -17.75 -24.06
N ASP A 60 -4.45 -17.46 -22.76
CA ASP A 60 -3.30 -17.25 -21.86
C ASP A 60 -3.00 -18.48 -21.01
N SER A 61 -1.90 -19.17 -21.33
CA SER A 61 -1.30 -20.21 -20.49
C SER A 61 -0.57 -19.66 -19.27
N THR A 62 -0.59 -18.35 -19.03
CA THR A 62 0.01 -17.71 -17.86
C THR A 62 -1.04 -17.53 -16.78
N GLU A 63 -0.77 -18.08 -15.60
CA GLU A 63 -1.61 -18.19 -14.38
C GLU A 63 -2.14 -16.87 -13.79
N HIS A 64 -2.17 -15.78 -14.54
CA HIS A 64 -2.77 -14.52 -14.14
C HIS A 64 -4.25 -14.50 -14.55
N GLY A 65 -5.03 -15.39 -13.95
CA GLY A 65 -6.48 -15.24 -13.93
C GLY A 65 -6.82 -13.93 -13.23
N LEU A 66 -7.41 -12.97 -13.95
CA LEU A 66 -8.00 -11.78 -13.35
C LEU A 66 -8.98 -12.23 -12.26
N GLY A 67 -8.75 -11.78 -11.02
CA GLY A 67 -9.55 -12.13 -9.85
C GLY A 67 -11.00 -11.66 -10.02
N TYR A 68 -11.83 -12.56 -10.55
CA TYR A 68 -13.25 -12.38 -10.85
C TYR A 68 -14.08 -11.91 -9.63
N GLY A 69 -13.63 -12.22 -8.41
CA GLY A 69 -14.29 -11.81 -7.18
C GLY A 69 -14.44 -10.30 -7.02
N PHE A 70 -13.46 -9.51 -7.48
CA PHE A 70 -13.49 -8.05 -7.32
C PHE A 70 -14.63 -7.40 -8.13
N TRP A 71 -14.87 -7.87 -9.35
CA TRP A 71 -15.92 -7.33 -10.23
C TRP A 71 -17.31 -7.85 -9.90
N LEU A 72 -17.41 -9.08 -9.40
CA LEU A 72 -18.69 -9.61 -8.93
C LEU A 72 -19.18 -8.92 -7.65
N GLY A 73 -18.27 -8.44 -6.81
CA GLY A 73 -18.60 -7.69 -5.61
C GLY A 73 -19.47 -6.48 -5.94
N ASP A 74 -19.02 -5.64 -6.88
CA ASP A 74 -19.75 -4.45 -7.31
C ASP A 74 -21.12 -4.77 -7.94
N ILE A 75 -21.22 -5.90 -8.64
CA ILE A 75 -22.48 -6.36 -9.26
C ILE A 75 -23.46 -6.86 -8.19
N PHE A 76 -23.00 -7.68 -7.25
CA PHE A 76 -23.83 -8.20 -6.16
C PHE A 76 -24.28 -7.09 -5.19
N GLU A 77 -23.43 -6.10 -4.95
CA GLU A 77 -23.79 -4.89 -4.21
C GLU A 77 -24.90 -4.10 -4.93
N TYR A 78 -24.81 -3.96 -6.26
CA TYR A 78 -25.87 -3.34 -7.07
C TYR A 78 -27.21 -4.10 -6.98
N PHE A 79 -27.17 -5.43 -6.91
CA PHE A 79 -28.37 -6.27 -6.75
C PHE A 79 -28.80 -6.49 -5.29
N GLN A 80 -28.14 -5.85 -4.32
CA GLN A 80 -28.40 -5.99 -2.88
C GLN A 80 -28.34 -7.45 -2.38
N VAL A 81 -27.48 -8.27 -2.98
CA VAL A 81 -27.24 -9.63 -2.51
C VAL A 81 -26.16 -9.57 -1.43
N PRO A 82 -26.46 -9.88 -0.15
CA PRO A 82 -25.49 -9.81 0.92
C PRO A 82 -24.42 -10.90 0.73
N ILE A 83 -23.16 -10.48 0.61
CA ILE A 83 -22.00 -11.39 0.61
C ILE A 83 -21.46 -11.40 2.03
N GLU A 84 -21.74 -12.46 2.78
CA GLU A 84 -21.38 -12.57 4.19
C GLU A 84 -19.89 -12.97 4.37
N GLU A 85 -19.34 -13.81 3.50
CA GLU A 85 -17.92 -14.19 3.48
C GLU A 85 -17.45 -14.50 2.05
N TRP A 86 -16.26 -14.01 1.70
CA TRP A 86 -15.57 -14.39 0.47
C TRP A 86 -14.80 -15.69 0.70
N GLN A 87 -15.34 -16.81 0.24
CA GLN A 87 -14.58 -18.07 0.17
C GLN A 87 -13.91 -18.20 -1.21
N GLU A 88 -12.61 -18.46 -1.22
CA GLU A 88 -11.92 -18.96 -2.42
C GLU A 88 -12.44 -20.36 -2.73
N GLN A 89 -13.36 -20.46 -3.69
CA GLN A 89 -13.86 -21.73 -4.20
C GLN A 89 -13.05 -22.12 -5.44
N THR A 90 -12.50 -23.33 -5.43
CA THR A 90 -11.89 -23.92 -6.63
C THR A 90 -12.96 -24.44 -7.58
N ILE A 91 -12.60 -24.64 -8.85
CA ILE A 91 -13.50 -25.20 -9.90
C ILE A 91 -14.20 -26.49 -9.45
N LYS A 92 -13.54 -27.30 -8.60
CA LYS A 92 -14.08 -28.52 -7.99
C LYS A 92 -15.27 -28.25 -7.06
N ASP A 93 -15.25 -27.13 -6.35
CA ASP A 93 -16.27 -26.78 -5.35
C ASP A 93 -17.56 -26.28 -6.02
N VAL A 94 -17.45 -25.70 -7.23
CA VAL A 94 -18.59 -25.12 -7.98
C VAL A 94 -19.28 -26.14 -8.89
N LEU A 95 -18.53 -27.03 -9.54
CA LEU A 95 -19.08 -27.95 -10.55
C LEU A 95 -19.39 -29.36 -10.03
N GLY A 96 -19.03 -29.64 -8.77
CA GLY A 96 -19.05 -31.01 -8.23
C GLY A 96 -18.05 -31.92 -8.94
N VAL A 97 -17.88 -33.13 -8.42
CA VAL A 97 -17.04 -34.16 -9.06
C VAL A 97 -17.70 -34.54 -10.39
N VAL A 98 -17.17 -34.00 -11.48
CA VAL A 98 -17.52 -34.46 -12.82
C VAL A 98 -16.88 -35.85 -12.97
N ASP A 99 -17.69 -36.90 -12.89
CA ASP A 99 -17.27 -38.26 -13.23
C ASP A 99 -16.88 -38.30 -14.71
N HIS A 100 -15.59 -38.10 -14.97
CA HIS A 100 -15.03 -38.39 -16.28
C HIS A 100 -15.12 -39.89 -16.48
N VAL A 101 -15.89 -40.35 -17.48
CA VAL A 101 -15.88 -41.75 -17.90
C VAL A 101 -14.44 -42.13 -18.22
N VAL A 102 -13.83 -42.94 -17.34
CA VAL A 102 -12.50 -43.48 -17.53
C VAL A 102 -12.57 -44.45 -18.70
N ILE A 103 -12.19 -43.99 -19.88
CA ILE A 103 -11.93 -44.87 -21.02
C ILE A 103 -10.72 -45.73 -20.61
N PRO A 104 -10.82 -47.07 -20.61
CA PRO A 104 -9.71 -47.93 -20.23
C PRO A 104 -8.64 -47.86 -21.33
N THR A 105 -7.70 -46.92 -21.21
CA THR A 105 -6.46 -46.97 -21.96
C THR A 105 -5.53 -47.97 -21.30
N THR A 106 -5.16 -49.00 -22.03
CA THR A 106 -4.21 -50.04 -21.61
C THR A 106 -2.94 -49.42 -21.02
N SER A 107 -2.76 -49.61 -19.72
CA SER A 107 -1.74 -49.01 -18.86
C SER A 107 -0.36 -49.63 -19.07
N ARG A 108 0.31 -49.28 -20.17
CA ARG A 108 1.72 -49.64 -20.36
C ARG A 108 2.52 -48.42 -20.83
N GLY A 109 2.68 -47.45 -19.93
CA GLY A 109 3.49 -46.24 -20.17
C GLY A 109 3.15 -45.02 -19.31
N ALA A 110 1.99 -45.01 -18.63
CA ALA A 110 1.49 -43.86 -17.86
C ALA A 110 2.10 -43.69 -16.45
N ASP A 111 2.79 -44.70 -15.92
CA ASP A 111 3.32 -44.65 -14.55
C ASP A 111 4.54 -43.73 -14.40
N ALA A 112 5.41 -43.66 -15.41
CA ALA A 112 6.65 -42.88 -15.33
C ALA A 112 6.42 -41.34 -15.32
N PRO A 113 5.48 -40.76 -16.10
CA PRO A 113 5.12 -39.35 -15.97
C PRO A 113 4.47 -39.02 -14.62
N MET A 114 3.57 -39.89 -14.12
CA MET A 114 2.89 -39.70 -12.84
C MET A 114 3.87 -39.75 -11.65
N GLN A 115 4.84 -40.66 -11.67
CA GLN A 115 5.88 -40.71 -10.64
C GLN A 115 6.77 -39.46 -10.66
N ARG A 116 7.11 -38.93 -11.84
CA ARG A 116 7.86 -37.67 -11.96
C ARG A 116 7.11 -36.48 -11.39
N LEU A 117 5.80 -36.38 -11.66
CA LEU A 117 4.96 -35.32 -11.07
C LEU A 117 4.91 -35.41 -9.55
N ARG A 118 4.77 -36.62 -8.99
CA ARG A 118 4.79 -36.83 -7.54
C ARG A 118 6.13 -36.41 -6.92
N ALA A 119 7.25 -36.82 -7.51
CA ALA A 119 8.57 -36.41 -7.03
C ALA A 119 8.76 -34.88 -7.11
N SER A 120 8.30 -34.26 -8.19
CA SER A 120 8.34 -32.80 -8.35
C SER A 120 7.48 -32.08 -7.31
N LEU A 121 6.29 -32.61 -6.99
CA LEU A 121 5.40 -32.05 -5.98
C LEU A 121 6.04 -32.13 -4.59
N THR A 122 6.64 -33.28 -4.24
CA THR A 122 7.35 -33.45 -2.97
C THR A 122 8.50 -32.46 -2.84
N ALA A 123 9.34 -32.33 -3.88
CA ALA A 123 10.46 -31.39 -3.87
C ALA A 123 9.99 -29.93 -3.73
N LYS A 124 8.90 -29.56 -4.41
CA LYS A 124 8.31 -28.21 -4.27
C LYS A 124 7.72 -27.97 -2.90
N ASN A 125 7.13 -28.99 -2.28
CA ASN A 125 6.60 -28.88 -0.93
C ASN A 125 7.72 -28.70 0.11
N GLU A 126 8.87 -29.36 -0.07
CA GLU A 126 10.08 -29.13 0.74
C GLU A 126 10.66 -27.72 0.54
N GLU A 127 10.64 -27.20 -0.68
CA GLU A 127 11.03 -25.81 -0.96
C GLU A 127 10.10 -24.82 -0.25
N ILE A 128 8.79 -25.07 -0.26
CA ILE A 128 7.82 -24.22 0.44
C ILE A 128 8.05 -24.26 1.96
N THR A 129 8.25 -25.44 2.55
CA THR A 129 8.47 -25.54 4.00
C THR A 129 9.78 -24.85 4.42
N THR A 130 10.85 -24.97 3.64
CA THR A 130 12.12 -24.28 3.91
C THR A 130 11.97 -22.76 3.80
N LEU A 131 11.26 -22.26 2.78
CA LEU A 131 10.97 -20.83 2.65
C LEU A 131 10.08 -20.31 3.80
N GLN A 132 9.08 -21.06 4.23
CA GLN A 132 8.22 -20.69 5.35
C GLN A 132 9.02 -20.57 6.66
N VAL A 133 9.90 -21.53 6.94
CA VAL A 133 10.79 -21.49 8.12
C VAL A 133 11.73 -20.28 8.02
N SER A 134 12.37 -20.08 6.87
CA SER A 134 13.27 -18.94 6.66
C SER A 134 12.57 -17.59 6.82
N HIS A 135 11.34 -17.47 6.30
CA HIS A 135 10.53 -16.26 6.47
C HIS A 135 10.18 -16.03 7.94
N SER A 136 9.75 -17.07 8.67
CA SER A 136 9.47 -16.96 10.10
C SER A 136 10.69 -16.48 10.88
N THR A 137 11.87 -17.07 10.62
CA THR A 137 13.12 -16.63 11.26
C THR A 137 13.47 -15.18 10.94
N ALA A 138 13.25 -14.74 9.70
CA ALA A 138 13.50 -13.35 9.31
C ALA A 138 12.56 -12.37 10.02
N ILE A 139 11.28 -12.73 10.20
CA ILE A 139 10.31 -11.93 10.94
C ILE A 139 10.71 -11.84 12.42
N ASP A 140 11.07 -12.96 13.04
CA ASP A 140 11.50 -13.00 14.44
C ASP A 140 12.75 -12.12 14.66
N GLN A 141 13.72 -12.20 13.75
CA GLN A 141 14.91 -11.35 13.80
C GLN A 141 14.57 -9.87 13.69
N LEU A 142 13.68 -9.50 12.76
CA LEU A 142 13.22 -8.12 12.59
C LEU A 142 12.54 -7.56 13.83
N GLN A 143 11.72 -8.38 14.50
CA GLN A 143 11.05 -7.99 15.74
C GLN A 143 12.06 -7.76 16.87
N ILE A 144 13.07 -8.62 16.99
CA ILE A 144 14.15 -8.46 17.97
C ILE A 144 14.95 -7.18 17.70
N ASP A 145 15.40 -6.98 16.47
CA ASP A 145 16.22 -5.83 16.08
C ASP A 145 15.44 -4.51 16.28
N TYR A 146 14.17 -4.48 15.88
CA TYR A 146 13.29 -3.35 16.10
C TYR A 146 13.10 -3.05 17.59
N GLY A 147 12.89 -4.09 18.42
CA GLY A 147 12.73 -3.94 19.86
C GLY A 147 13.99 -3.37 20.53
N LEU A 148 15.17 -3.85 20.13
CA LEU A 148 16.45 -3.37 20.64
C LEU A 148 16.72 -1.90 20.26
N GLU A 149 16.54 -1.54 18.99
CA GLU A 149 16.73 -0.15 18.54
C GLU A 149 15.72 0.80 19.19
N HIS A 150 14.46 0.38 19.35
CA HIS A 150 13.46 1.18 20.04
C HIS A 150 13.83 1.41 21.53
N ALA A 151 14.31 0.39 22.22
CA ALA A 151 14.77 0.52 23.61
C ALA A 151 15.97 1.50 23.72
N ARG A 152 16.93 1.39 22.79
CA ARG A 152 18.09 2.29 22.73
C ARG A 152 17.68 3.75 22.51
N LEU A 153 16.77 4.00 21.57
CA LEU A 153 16.26 5.35 21.30
C LEU A 153 15.43 5.90 22.46
N ALA A 154 14.72 5.05 23.19
CA ALA A 154 13.97 5.47 24.38
C ALA A 154 14.92 5.92 25.51
N GLU A 155 16.00 5.16 25.74
CA GLU A 155 17.03 5.51 26.72
C GLU A 155 17.73 6.83 26.36
N GLU A 156 18.14 6.99 25.09
CA GLU A 156 18.78 8.21 24.62
C GLU A 156 17.86 9.43 24.73
N ASN A 157 16.57 9.28 24.39
CA ASN A 157 15.58 10.35 24.59
C ASN A 157 15.42 10.72 26.07
N SER A 158 15.49 9.75 26.99
CA SER A 158 15.44 10.03 28.42
C SER A 158 16.67 10.83 28.87
N ARG A 159 17.86 10.42 28.44
CA ARG A 159 19.13 11.11 28.74
C ARG A 159 19.11 12.56 28.23
N LEU A 160 18.73 12.77 26.99
CA LEU A 160 18.67 14.11 26.38
C LEU A 160 17.65 15.02 27.08
N LYS A 161 16.50 14.48 27.51
CA LYS A 161 15.52 15.25 28.29
C LYS A 161 16.07 15.68 29.64
N GLU A 162 16.84 14.82 30.30
CA GLU A 162 17.48 15.15 31.57
C GLU A 162 18.56 16.22 31.39
N GLU A 163 19.44 16.08 30.40
CA GLU A 163 20.45 17.10 30.06
C GLU A 163 19.81 18.45 29.71
N LEU A 164 18.70 18.44 28.97
CA LEU A 164 17.95 19.65 28.63
C LEU A 164 17.35 20.31 29.88
N ALA A 165 16.81 19.52 30.81
CA ALA A 165 16.31 20.05 32.09
C ALA A 165 17.43 20.66 32.93
N GLN A 166 18.59 19.99 33.03
CA GLN A 166 19.75 20.46 33.78
C GLN A 166 20.30 21.77 33.20
N THR A 167 20.48 21.84 31.89
CA THR A 167 20.96 23.05 31.20
C THR A 167 19.99 24.22 31.36
N GLN A 168 18.68 23.96 31.31
CA GLN A 168 17.66 25.00 31.54
C GLN A 168 17.71 25.55 32.97
N VAL A 169 17.92 24.69 33.98
CA VAL A 169 18.08 25.10 35.38
C VAL A 169 19.36 25.93 35.55
N ALA A 170 20.48 25.49 34.98
CA ALA A 170 21.74 26.22 35.02
C ALA A 170 21.62 27.62 34.39
N LEU A 171 21.02 27.70 33.20
CA LEU A 171 20.80 28.96 32.49
C LEU A 171 19.92 29.94 33.30
N ASN A 172 18.84 29.45 33.91
CA ASN A 172 17.95 30.27 34.73
C ASN A 172 18.65 30.76 36.00
N THR A 173 19.49 29.91 36.61
CA THR A 173 20.30 30.27 37.77
C THR A 173 21.28 31.39 37.42
N GLU A 174 22.01 31.25 36.32
CA GLU A 174 22.96 32.26 35.84
C GLU A 174 22.25 33.58 35.49
N ARG A 175 21.08 33.51 34.82
CA ARG A 175 20.25 34.69 34.54
C ARG A 175 19.85 35.43 35.82
N SER A 176 19.43 34.71 36.86
CA SER A 176 19.08 35.31 38.14
C SER A 176 20.30 36.00 38.78
N SER A 177 21.43 35.30 38.86
CA SER A 177 22.67 35.86 39.41
C SER A 177 23.16 37.10 38.65
N ASN A 178 23.08 37.07 37.32
CA ASN A 178 23.45 38.21 36.48
C ASN A 178 22.50 39.40 36.68
N SER A 179 21.19 39.13 36.79
CA SER A 179 20.18 40.16 37.09
C SER A 179 20.45 40.81 38.46
N ASP A 180 20.73 40.01 39.48
CA ASP A 180 21.04 40.51 40.83
C ASP A 180 22.32 41.35 40.84
N CYS A 181 23.36 40.91 40.12
CA CYS A 181 24.61 41.65 39.95
C CYS A 181 24.37 43.01 39.25
N LEU A 182 23.60 43.02 38.16
CA LEU A 182 23.25 44.26 37.45
C LEU A 182 22.46 45.22 38.33
N LYS A 183 21.50 44.71 39.11
CA LYS A 183 20.72 45.51 40.06
C LYS A 183 21.64 46.15 41.12
N HIS A 184 22.58 45.38 41.65
CA HIS A 184 23.55 45.88 42.62
C HIS A 184 24.44 46.99 42.03
N ILE A 185 24.96 46.80 40.82
CA ILE A 185 25.75 47.83 40.10
C ILE A 185 24.92 49.10 39.91
N TYR A 186 23.66 48.98 39.51
CA TYR A 186 22.76 50.11 39.34
C TYR A 186 22.50 50.88 40.65
N GLU A 187 22.32 50.17 41.76
CA GLU A 187 22.16 50.80 43.09
C GLU A 187 23.40 51.58 43.53
N ILE A 188 24.61 51.09 43.22
CA ILE A 188 25.86 51.79 43.52
C ILE A 188 25.95 53.09 42.70
N LEU A 189 25.68 53.02 41.41
CA LEU A 189 25.76 54.18 40.51
C LEU A 189 24.74 55.27 40.85
N THR A 190 23.55 54.88 41.31
CA THR A 190 22.48 55.82 41.68
C THR A 190 22.68 56.45 43.06
N LYS A 191 23.21 55.71 44.05
CA LYS A 191 23.53 56.25 45.39
C LYS A 191 24.78 57.14 45.41
N GLY A 192 25.66 57.02 44.41
CA GLY A 192 26.90 57.80 44.30
C GLY A 192 26.75 59.22 43.73
N SER A 193 25.54 59.66 43.36
CA SER A 193 25.31 61.03 42.88
C SER A 193 25.01 61.96 44.06
N PRO A 194 25.93 62.86 44.48
CA PRO A 194 25.56 63.93 45.39
C PRO A 194 24.54 64.80 44.66
N SER A 195 23.42 65.11 45.31
CA SER A 195 22.50 66.14 44.84
C SER A 195 23.28 67.45 44.66
N LEU A 196 23.68 67.76 43.42
CA LEU A 196 24.13 69.09 43.06
C LEU A 196 22.91 70.00 43.13
N SER A 197 22.66 70.50 44.34
CA SER A 197 21.79 71.64 44.60
C SER A 197 22.38 72.83 43.85
N PHE A 198 21.94 73.04 42.62
CA PHE A 198 22.13 74.32 41.92
C PHE A 198 21.29 75.37 42.64
N ALA A 199 21.91 76.07 43.59
CA ALA A 199 21.39 77.33 44.08
C ALA A 199 21.41 78.34 42.92
N LEU A 200 20.23 78.80 42.48
CA LEU A 200 20.13 79.92 41.55
C LEU A 200 20.70 81.19 42.21
N PRO A 201 21.55 81.98 41.53
CA PRO A 201 21.97 83.27 42.04
C PRO A 201 20.82 84.29 41.95
N PRO A 202 20.77 85.27 42.88
CA PRO A 202 19.69 86.25 42.90
C PRO A 202 19.80 87.20 41.72
N SER A 203 18.68 87.45 41.06
CA SER A 203 18.54 88.47 40.02
C SER A 203 18.64 89.87 40.63
N VAL A 204 19.47 90.71 40.01
CA VAL A 204 19.63 92.16 40.26
C VAL A 204 18.46 92.93 39.65
#